data_AF-X1MF74-F1
#
_entry.id   AF-X1MF74-F1
#
_cell.length_a   1.000
_cell.length_b   1.000
_cell.length_c   1.000
_cell.angle_alpha   90.00
_cell.angle_beta   90.00
_cell.angle_gamma   90.00
#
_symmetry.space_group_name_H-M   'P 1'
#
loop_
_entity.id
_entity.type
_entity.pdbx_description
1 polymer ?
#
loop_
_entity_poly.entity_id
_entity_poly.type
_entity_poly.pdbx_seq_one_letter_code
_entity_poly.pdbx_strand_id
1 'polypeptide(L)'
;TYEIKKAKSISSSSTATCLCLENDFTTEFYLCGTTSNILCQKKGLEDPIFLTSDKVEVNNLEFTQIATTTPSIQINLKIDYKNPADRSEYRASVNATSTASLRSY
;
A
#
# COMPACT_ATOMS: atom_id res chain seq x y z
N THR A 1 -14.49 -6.90 -2.20
CA THR A 1 -13.13 -7.24 -1.77
C THR A 1 -12.20 -7.03 -2.94
N TYR A 2 -11.29 -6.04 -2.87
CA TYR A 2 -10.30 -5.79 -3.92
C TYR A 2 -9.09 -6.69 -3.66
N GLU A 3 -8.79 -7.58 -4.61
CA GLU A 3 -7.68 -8.53 -4.51
C GLU A 3 -6.62 -8.17 -5.55
N ILE A 4 -5.37 -8.02 -5.13
CA ILE A 4 -4.25 -7.72 -6.03
C ILE A 4 -3.91 -9.02 -6.79
N LYS A 5 -4.54 -9.22 -7.96
CA LYS A 5 -4.38 -10.45 -8.75
C LYS A 5 -3.20 -10.43 -9.75
N LYS A 6 -2.63 -9.26 -10.06
CA LYS A 6 -1.79 -9.06 -11.27
C LYS A 6 -0.70 -7.98 -11.14
N ALA A 7 0.23 -8.10 -10.19
CA ALA A 7 1.36 -7.17 -10.09
C ALA A 7 2.55 -7.58 -10.97
N LYS A 8 3.20 -6.60 -11.62
CA LYS A 8 4.37 -6.83 -12.49
C LYS A 8 5.66 -6.29 -11.90
N SER A 9 5.63 -5.13 -11.24
CA SER A 9 6.84 -4.53 -10.68
C SER A 9 6.55 -3.58 -9.51
N ILE A 10 7.56 -3.36 -8.69
CA ILE A 10 7.62 -2.28 -7.71
C ILE A 10 8.29 -1.10 -8.42
N SER A 11 7.75 0.11 -8.23
CA SER A 11 8.43 1.36 -8.58
C SER A 11 8.49 2.23 -7.34
N SER A 12 9.63 2.85 -7.07
CA SER A 12 9.76 3.84 -6.00
C SER A 12 9.84 5.22 -6.65
N SER A 13 8.85 6.08 -6.41
CA SER A 13 9.00 7.52 -6.65
C SER A 13 9.62 8.17 -5.42
N SER A 14 10.15 9.39 -5.56
CA SER A 14 10.79 10.12 -4.46
C SER A 14 9.87 10.44 -3.28
N THR A 15 8.57 10.20 -3.40
CA THR A 15 7.56 10.46 -2.37
C THR A 15 6.72 9.25 -1.99
N ALA A 16 6.85 8.10 -2.68
CA ALA A 16 6.09 6.89 -2.36
C ALA A 16 6.71 5.59 -2.90
N THR A 17 6.54 4.50 -2.15
CA THR A 17 6.73 3.14 -2.65
C THR A 17 5.45 2.70 -3.35
N CYS A 18 5.52 2.49 -4.67
CA CYS A 18 4.38 2.17 -5.51
C CYS A 18 4.44 0.71 -6.00
N LEU A 19 3.29 0.04 -6.01
CA LEU A 19 3.13 -1.23 -6.71
C LEU A 19 2.38 -0.98 -8.03
N CYS A 20 2.97 -1.34 -9.17
CA CYS A 20 2.38 -1.11 -10.50
C CYS A 20 1.83 -2.42 -11.12
N LEU A 21 0.59 -2.36 -11.63
CA LEU A 21 -0.05 -3.42 -12.42
C LEU A 21 0.00 -3.06 -13.93
N GLU A 22 0.04 -4.05 -14.82
CA GLU A 22 0.36 -3.88 -16.25
C GLU A 22 -0.75 -3.29 -17.16
N ASN A 23 -0.30 -2.55 -18.19
CA ASN A 23 -0.94 -2.00 -19.41
C ASN A 23 -2.05 -0.92 -19.28
N ASP A 24 -1.72 0.24 -19.84
CA ASP A 24 -2.49 1.45 -20.18
C ASP A 24 -3.20 2.28 -19.09
N PHE A 25 -3.33 1.81 -17.86
CA PHE A 25 -3.60 2.70 -16.71
C PHE A 25 -3.01 2.06 -15.45
N THR A 26 -1.74 2.38 -15.15
CA THR A 26 -1.00 1.86 -14.00
C THR A 26 -1.85 2.06 -12.75
N THR A 27 -2.31 0.95 -12.17
CA THR A 27 -2.87 0.99 -10.83
C THR A 27 -1.70 1.15 -9.88
N GLU A 28 -1.66 2.26 -9.17
CA GLU A 28 -0.63 2.64 -8.22
C GLU A 28 -1.23 2.56 -6.82
N PHE A 29 -0.54 1.88 -5.91
CA PHE A 29 -0.83 1.93 -4.48
C PHE A 29 0.24 2.77 -3.80
N TYR A 30 -0.15 3.82 -3.10
CA TYR A 30 0.79 4.76 -2.50
C TYR A 30 0.19 5.43 -1.26
N LEU A 31 1.03 6.05 -0.45
CA LEU A 31 0.58 6.89 0.66
C LEU A 31 0.22 8.29 0.14
N CYS A 32 -1.00 8.72 0.41
CA CYS A 32 -1.52 10.02 0.01
C CYS A 32 -1.94 10.84 1.24
N GLY A 33 -2.00 12.16 1.06
CA GLY A 33 -2.27 13.12 2.12
C GLY A 33 -0.99 13.59 2.82
N THR A 34 -0.91 14.88 3.14
CA THR A 34 0.26 15.49 3.78
C THR A 34 0.25 15.39 5.30
N THR A 35 -0.91 15.10 5.90
CA THR A 35 -1.17 15.14 7.36
C THR A 35 -1.70 13.84 7.93
N SER A 36 -1.98 12.86 7.09
CA SER A 36 -2.56 11.58 7.49
C SER A 36 -2.15 10.60 6.43
N ASN A 37 -1.19 9.74 6.73
CA ASN A 37 -0.70 8.73 5.80
C ASN A 37 -1.86 7.77 5.45
N ILE A 38 -2.60 8.08 4.38
CA ILE A 38 -3.76 7.32 3.90
C ILE A 38 -3.28 6.43 2.76
N LEU A 39 -3.67 5.16 2.75
CA LEU A 39 -3.40 4.30 1.61
C LEU A 39 -4.34 4.68 0.46
N CYS A 40 -3.77 5.15 -0.64
CA CYS A 40 -4.48 5.46 -1.87
C CYS A 40 -4.27 4.37 -2.92
N GLN A 41 -5.28 4.19 -3.77
CA GLN A 41 -5.16 3.53 -5.04
C GLN A 41 -5.51 4.54 -6.14
N LYS A 42 -4.63 4.70 -7.12
CA LYS A 42 -4.92 5.48 -8.33
C LYS A 42 -4.83 4.57 -9.54
N LYS A 43 -5.75 4.72 -10.49
CA LYS A 43 -5.72 3.97 -11.75
C LYS A 43 -5.53 4.94 -12.90
N GLY A 44 -4.31 5.01 -13.44
CA GLY A 44 -4.06 5.84 -14.60
C GLY A 44 -4.23 7.34 -14.32
N LEU A 45 -5.13 8.01 -15.05
CA LEU A 45 -5.45 9.42 -14.87
C LEU A 45 -6.70 9.66 -14.00
N GLU A 46 -7.34 8.60 -13.50
CA GLU A 46 -8.50 8.72 -12.61
C GLU A 46 -8.11 9.35 -11.27
N ASP A 47 -9.10 9.93 -10.59
CA ASP A 47 -8.92 10.41 -9.23
C ASP A 47 -8.59 9.25 -8.28
N PRO A 48 -7.67 9.45 -7.32
CA PRO A 48 -7.31 8.41 -6.37
C PRO A 48 -8.47 8.09 -5.43
N ILE A 49 -8.63 6.80 -5.11
CA ILE A 49 -9.56 6.32 -4.10
C ILE A 49 -8.82 6.04 -2.80
N PHE A 50 -9.45 6.39 -1.67
CA PHE A 50 -8.93 6.09 -0.34
C PHE A 50 -9.29 4.66 0.04
N LEU A 51 -8.28 3.85 0.35
CA LEU A 51 -8.44 2.47 0.81
C LEU A 51 -8.53 2.37 2.34
N THR A 52 -8.14 3.42 3.05
CA THR A 52 -8.23 3.52 4.51
C THR A 52 -9.14 4.68 4.93
N SER A 53 -9.89 4.49 6.01
CA SER A 53 -10.68 5.57 6.62
C SER A 53 -9.79 6.65 7.25
N ASP A 54 -10.35 7.83 7.47
CA ASP A 54 -9.74 8.93 8.24
C ASP A 54 -9.40 8.57 9.69
N LYS A 55 -10.00 7.53 10.25
CA LYS A 55 -9.76 7.01 11.61
C LYS A 55 -8.47 6.22 11.79
N VAL A 56 -7.76 5.90 10.71
CA VAL A 56 -6.52 5.12 10.79
C VAL A 56 -5.39 5.86 10.08
N GLU A 57 -4.16 5.56 10.48
CA GLU A 57 -2.94 6.10 9.89
C GLU A 57 -2.01 4.95 9.50
N VAL A 58 -1.50 4.99 8.27
CA VAL A 58 -0.56 4.01 7.75
C VAL A 58 0.86 4.46 8.09
N ASN A 59 1.47 3.81 9.07
CA ASN A 59 2.81 4.16 9.53
C ASN A 59 3.93 3.44 8.79
N ASN A 60 3.62 2.36 8.08
CA ASN A 60 4.58 1.71 7.18
C ASN A 60 3.86 1.08 5.99
N LEU A 61 4.39 1.31 4.79
CA LEU A 61 4.03 0.57 3.58
C LEU A 61 5.31 0.34 2.77
N GLU A 62 5.83 -0.87 2.86
CA GLU A 62 7.06 -1.26 2.21
C GLU A 62 6.82 -2.47 1.29
N PHE A 63 7.43 -2.40 0.11
CA PHE A 63 7.46 -3.49 -0.85
C PHE A 63 8.91 -3.91 -1.06
N THR A 64 9.24 -5.15 -0.72
CA THR A 64 10.59 -5.69 -0.84
C THR A 64 10.58 -6.85 -1.82
N GLN A 65 11.43 -6.81 -2.84
CA GLN A 65 11.60 -7.98 -3.70
C GLN A 65 12.34 -9.09 -2.95
N ILE A 66 11.74 -10.27 -2.85
CA ILE A 66 12.28 -11.41 -2.09
C ILE A 66 12.73 -12.57 -2.98
N ALA A 67 12.33 -12.56 -4.26
CA ALA A 67 12.78 -13.54 -5.26
C ALA A 67 12.92 -12.88 -6.63
N THR A 68 13.87 -13.36 -7.44
CA THR A 68 14.16 -12.86 -8.79
C THR A 68 13.87 -13.89 -9.89
N THR A 69 13.99 -15.20 -9.60
CA THR A 69 13.73 -16.30 -10.54
C THR A 69 12.24 -16.49 -10.84
N THR A 70 11.42 -16.39 -9.79
CA THR A 70 9.97 -16.15 -9.90
C THR A 70 9.72 -14.85 -9.16
N PRO A 71 9.78 -13.69 -9.85
CA PRO A 71 9.75 -12.39 -9.22
C PRO A 71 8.64 -12.33 -8.17
N SER A 72 8.98 -12.09 -6.92
CA SER A 72 8.02 -12.11 -5.81
C SER A 72 8.37 -11.03 -4.82
N ILE A 73 7.35 -10.48 -4.17
CA ILE A 73 7.48 -9.36 -3.25
C ILE A 73 6.92 -9.73 -1.89
N GLN A 74 7.53 -9.19 -0.86
CA GLN A 74 6.96 -9.06 0.46
C GLN A 74 6.36 -7.66 0.61
N ILE A 75 5.21 -7.59 1.26
CA ILE A 75 4.49 -6.37 1.58
C ILE A 75 4.47 -6.27 3.10
N ASN A 76 5.08 -5.24 3.66
CA ASN A 76 5.01 -4.92 5.08
C ASN A 76 4.11 -3.71 5.27
N LEU A 77 2.98 -3.91 5.96
CA LEU A 77 1.98 -2.87 6.23
C LEU A 77 1.81 -2.70 7.74
N LYS A 78 1.96 -1.47 8.23
CA LYS A 78 1.64 -1.09 9.61
C LYS A 78 0.56 -0.03 9.60
N ILE A 79 -0.52 -0.28 10.34
CA ILE A 79 -1.63 0.65 10.50
C ILE A 79 -1.92 0.84 11.98
N ASP A 80 -2.06 2.10 12.40
CA ASP A 80 -2.45 2.47 13.75
C ASP A 80 -3.80 3.20 13.73
N TYR A 81 -4.61 3.01 14.78
CA TYR A 81 -5.83 3.78 14.98
C TYR A 81 -5.49 5.19 15.44
N LYS A 82 -6.10 6.21 14.82
CA LYS A 82 -5.94 7.61 15.25
C LYS A 82 -6.70 7.82 16.55
N ASN A 83 -5.96 8.06 17.60
CA ASN A 83 -6.48 8.26 18.95
C ASN A 83 -6.28 9.72 19.41
N PRO A 84 -7.05 10.68 18.86
CA PRO A 84 -6.85 12.11 19.19
C PRO A 84 -7.18 12.44 20.65
N ALA A 85 -7.98 11.60 21.31
CA ALA A 85 -8.34 11.76 22.72
C ALA A 85 -7.30 11.15 23.68
N ASP A 86 -6.21 10.58 23.15
CA ASP A 86 -5.14 9.88 23.87
C ASP A 86 -5.63 8.90 24.96
N ARG A 87 -6.71 8.19 24.66
CA ARG A 87 -7.27 7.18 25.57
C ARG A 87 -6.59 5.84 25.38
N SER A 88 -6.08 5.25 26.45
CA SER A 88 -5.40 3.95 26.40
C SER A 88 -6.23 2.86 25.74
N GLU A 89 -7.54 2.85 25.99
CA GLU A 89 -8.49 1.85 25.49
C GLU A 89 -8.63 1.87 23.96
N TYR A 90 -8.27 2.98 23.30
CA TYR A 90 -8.37 3.15 21.85
C TYR A 90 -7.02 2.96 21.13
N ARG A 91 -5.95 2.65 21.87
CA ARG A 91 -4.66 2.35 21.25
C ARG A 91 -4.73 0.97 20.58
N ALA A 92 -4.81 0.98 19.25
CA ALA A 92 -4.84 -0.23 18.44
C ALA A 92 -3.86 -0.10 17.28
N SER A 93 -3.12 -1.18 17.03
CA SER A 93 -2.12 -1.28 15.96
C SER A 93 -2.21 -2.65 15.30
N VAL A 94 -2.02 -2.70 13.99
CA VAL A 94 -1.86 -3.96 13.25
C VAL A 94 -0.61 -3.89 12.38
N ASN A 95 0.18 -4.97 12.45
CA ASN A 95 1.29 -5.24 11.55
C ASN A 95 0.91 -6.45 10.70
N ALA A 96 0.92 -6.28 9.39
CA ALA A 96 0.65 -7.35 8.44
C ALA A 96 1.84 -7.50 7.50
N THR A 97 2.33 -8.73 7.40
CA THR A 97 3.29 -9.13 6.38
C THR A 97 2.60 -10.09 5.43
N SER A 98 2.67 -9.78 4.15
CA SER A 98 2.11 -10.61 3.09
C SER A 98 3.13 -10.81 1.98
N THR A 99 2.96 -11.86 1.18
CA THR A 99 3.82 -12.15 0.03
C THR A 99 2.99 -12.38 -1.20
N ALA A 100 3.42 -11.82 -2.32
CA ALA A 100 2.77 -12.01 -3.61
C ALA A 100 3.81 -12.31 -4.70
N SER A 101 3.53 -13.31 -5.53
CA SER A 101 4.32 -13.52 -6.75
C SER A 101 3.90 -12.51 -7.81
N LEU A 102 4.88 -11.85 -8.39
CA LEU A 102 4.73 -11.04 -9.59
C LEU A 102 4.64 -11.98 -10.80
N ARG A 103 3.82 -11.61 -11.78
CA ARG A 103 3.72 -12.39 -13.01
C ARG A 103 4.80 -11.94 -13.99
N SER A 104 5.54 -12.90 -14.54
CA SER A 104 6.40 -12.75 -15.71
C SER A 104 5.60 -13.11 -16.96
N TYR A 105 5.49 -12.18 -17.92
CA TYR A 105 4.98 -12.43 -19.27
C TYR A 105 6.13 -12.38 -20.26
#